data_AF-A0A2D6DQR6-F1
#
_entry.id   AF-A0A2D6DQR6-F1
#
_cell.length_a   1.000
_cell.length_b   1.000
_cell.length_c   1.000
_cell.angle_alpha   90.00
_cell.angle_beta   90.00
_cell.angle_gamma   90.00
#
_symmetry.space_group_name_H-M   'P 1'
#
loop_
_entity.id
_entity.type
_entity.pdbx_description
1 polymer ?
#
loop_
_entity_poly.entity_id
_entity_poly.type
_entity_poly.pdbx_seq_one_letter_code
_entity_poly.pdbx_strand_id
1 'polypeptide(L)'
;MVKKQFKFNLRTKLILLIGLVLIFVLQVITIASSDNGLIAYWNFDNARNNTAEDSSGNKLTGYVNKLTWGVLGKVNYTLIFSGQGYIVMDDHDELDFDANDSFTISAWVKLDDQIGGYKSIVGKADIFSLNGYMLRHDQNGYLSMRIVGSENAQDANAIAKQDYRDDKWHHLVGVIDRANDTNTIYVDGLQRDQISTVKVGDLTNNSFFYIGALARGSVFKGFIDEVRVHDRALSLSEVRALYTQDCDCSDSFYSPGDLLQATNCYKVYYLNKNYQKKWIINQKVFDLYGNKVSDVIKVTSSELAAYPTVNLMRAIGHDKVYLISNDVKQWIKTAQEFESLGYQWEDIDDVLAEELAEYQ
;
A
#
# COMPACT_ATOMS: atom_id res chain seq x y z
N MET A 1 55.87 -22.80 56.79
CA MET A 1 55.70 -21.34 56.63
C MET A 1 54.50 -21.07 55.73
N VAL A 2 53.70 -20.10 56.13
CA VAL A 2 52.24 -20.00 55.90
C VAL A 2 51.88 -19.50 54.50
N LYS A 3 51.11 -20.29 53.73
CA LYS A 3 50.39 -19.85 52.53
C LYS A 3 49.22 -18.93 52.95
N LYS A 4 49.36 -17.62 52.81
CA LYS A 4 48.24 -16.68 52.93
C LYS A 4 47.34 -16.82 51.69
N GLN A 5 46.19 -17.47 51.86
CA GLN A 5 45.09 -17.38 50.89
C GLN A 5 44.50 -15.97 50.91
N PHE A 6 44.59 -15.25 49.80
CA PHE A 6 43.77 -14.06 49.56
C PHE A 6 42.34 -14.52 49.26
N LYS A 7 41.46 -14.45 50.28
CA LYS A 7 40.01 -14.54 50.08
C LYS A 7 39.55 -13.25 49.38
N PHE A 8 39.38 -13.31 48.07
CA PHE A 8 38.63 -12.27 47.36
C PHE A 8 37.15 -12.42 47.70
N ASN A 9 36.58 -11.38 48.33
CA ASN A 9 35.18 -11.33 48.75
C ASN A 9 34.24 -11.42 47.53
N LEU A 10 33.25 -12.33 47.59
CA LEU A 10 32.29 -12.61 46.52
C LEU A 10 31.51 -11.35 46.06
N ARG A 11 31.39 -10.33 46.93
CA ARG A 11 30.73 -9.05 46.62
C ARG A 11 31.49 -8.19 45.60
N THR A 12 32.80 -8.38 45.45
CA THR A 12 33.63 -7.58 44.53
C THR A 12 33.60 -8.11 43.09
N LYS A 13 33.29 -9.41 42.88
CA LYS A 13 33.11 -9.98 41.54
C LYS A 13 31.72 -9.73 40.95
N LEU A 14 30.72 -9.46 41.79
CA LEU A 14 29.35 -9.21 41.34
C LEU A 14 29.17 -7.78 40.78
N ILE A 15 29.95 -6.81 41.26
CA ILE A 15 29.87 -5.41 40.81
C ILE A 15 30.55 -5.21 39.44
N LEU A 16 31.55 -6.03 39.11
CA LEU A 16 32.21 -6.01 37.79
C LEU A 16 31.44 -6.79 36.71
N LEU A 17 30.53 -7.71 37.07
CA LEU A 17 29.70 -8.43 36.09
C LEU A 17 28.38 -7.71 35.78
N ILE A 18 27.88 -6.87 36.71
CA ILE A 18 26.68 -6.03 36.47
C ILE A 18 27.06 -4.78 35.65
N GLY A 19 28.30 -4.30 35.75
CA GLY A 19 28.81 -3.18 34.93
C GLY A 19 29.17 -3.57 33.48
N LEU A 20 29.36 -4.86 33.17
CA LEU A 20 29.75 -5.34 31.84
C LEU A 20 28.57 -5.92 31.02
N VAL A 21 27.39 -6.04 31.62
CA VAL A 21 26.14 -6.46 30.94
C VAL A 21 25.19 -5.26 30.72
N LEU A 22 25.50 -4.09 31.29
CA LEU A 22 24.77 -2.82 31.10
C LEU A 22 25.40 -1.87 30.07
N ILE A 23 26.23 -2.41 29.18
CA ILE A 23 26.58 -1.77 27.90
C ILE A 23 26.08 -2.68 26.78
N PHE A 24 24.82 -3.12 26.89
CA PHE A 24 24.08 -3.49 25.69
C PHE A 24 23.61 -2.16 25.10
N VAL A 25 24.28 -1.77 24.03
CA VAL A 25 24.00 -0.60 23.21
C VAL A 25 22.49 -0.54 22.97
N LEU A 26 21.79 0.36 23.68
CA LEU A 26 20.52 0.89 23.19
C LEU A 26 20.90 1.71 21.95
N GLN A 27 21.02 1.04 20.83
CA GLN A 27 20.85 1.69 19.54
C GLN A 27 19.40 2.13 19.56
N VAL A 28 19.17 3.39 19.96
CA VAL A 28 17.95 4.08 19.58
C VAL A 28 18.04 4.12 18.06
N ILE A 29 17.35 3.20 17.40
CA ILE A 29 17.00 3.36 16.01
C ILE A 29 16.09 4.58 16.02
N THR A 30 16.66 5.76 15.82
CA THR A 30 15.88 6.90 15.36
C THR A 30 15.32 6.47 14.02
N ILE A 31 14.07 5.99 14.02
CA ILE A 31 13.30 5.88 12.80
C ILE A 31 13.26 7.31 12.28
N ALA A 32 14.02 7.59 11.23
CA ALA A 32 13.88 8.83 10.49
C ALA A 32 12.39 8.88 10.11
N SER A 33 11.68 9.91 10.60
CA SER A 33 10.27 10.07 10.28
C SER A 33 10.15 10.12 8.75
N SER A 34 9.29 9.25 8.20
CA SER A 34 8.90 9.26 6.78
C SER A 34 8.33 10.59 6.32
N ASP A 35 7.94 11.43 7.27
CA ASP A 35 7.24 12.69 7.03
C ASP A 35 8.24 13.86 6.96
N ASN A 36 9.51 13.64 7.34
CA ASN A 36 10.52 14.68 7.21
C ASN A 36 10.75 15.00 5.73
N GLY A 37 10.48 16.24 5.35
CA GLY A 37 10.53 16.71 3.97
C GLY A 37 9.36 16.24 3.10
N LEU A 38 8.30 15.64 3.66
CA LEU A 38 7.15 15.19 2.90
C LEU A 38 6.31 16.39 2.43
N ILE A 39 6.18 16.54 1.12
CA ILE A 39 5.35 17.57 0.47
C ILE A 39 3.95 17.04 0.17
N ALA A 40 3.85 15.81 -0.30
CA ALA A 40 2.58 15.25 -0.76
C ALA A 40 2.50 13.76 -0.47
N TYR A 41 1.31 13.29 -0.12
CA TYR A 41 1.05 11.88 0.13
C TYR A 41 -0.38 11.47 -0.26
N TRP A 42 -0.51 10.65 -1.30
CA TRP A 42 -1.79 10.09 -1.72
C TRP A 42 -1.83 8.57 -1.47
N ASN A 43 -2.53 8.16 -0.42
CA ASN A 43 -2.76 6.75 -0.02
C ASN A 43 -4.03 6.13 -0.60
N PHE A 44 -4.89 6.93 -1.24
CA PHE A 44 -6.16 6.51 -1.84
C PHE A 44 -7.22 5.88 -0.92
N ASP A 45 -6.94 5.65 0.36
CA ASP A 45 -7.84 5.03 1.36
C ASP A 45 -9.21 5.69 1.49
N ASN A 46 -9.23 7.02 1.41
CA ASN A 46 -10.44 7.83 1.53
C ASN A 46 -10.87 8.44 0.21
N ALA A 47 -10.26 8.00 -0.89
CA ALA A 47 -10.53 8.59 -2.17
C ALA A 47 -11.97 8.22 -2.60
N ARG A 48 -12.79 9.26 -2.74
CA ARG A 48 -14.26 9.22 -2.91
C ARG A 48 -14.66 10.49 -3.66
N ASN A 49 -15.90 10.55 -4.18
CA ASN A 49 -16.45 11.76 -4.82
C ASN A 49 -15.57 12.38 -5.92
N ASN A 50 -14.84 11.56 -6.68
CA ASN A 50 -13.88 11.98 -7.71
C ASN A 50 -12.68 12.79 -7.19
N THR A 51 -12.30 12.62 -5.93
CA THR A 51 -11.10 13.25 -5.35
C THR A 51 -10.19 12.22 -4.68
N ALA A 52 -8.89 12.46 -4.77
CA ALA A 52 -7.84 11.79 -4.00
C ALA A 52 -7.20 12.82 -3.07
N GLU A 53 -7.45 12.68 -1.77
CA GLU A 53 -6.97 13.62 -0.77
C GLU A 53 -5.46 13.46 -0.54
N ASP A 54 -4.78 14.60 -0.36
CA ASP A 54 -3.39 14.65 0.08
C ASP A 54 -3.33 14.54 1.62
N SER A 55 -2.80 13.42 2.09
CA SER A 55 -2.64 13.06 3.49
C SER A 55 -1.39 13.68 4.15
N SER A 56 -0.57 14.44 3.42
CA SER A 56 0.58 15.16 3.99
C SER A 56 0.18 16.37 4.85
N GLY A 57 -1.03 16.91 4.62
CA GLY A 57 -1.50 18.14 5.23
C GLY A 57 -1.34 19.40 4.37
N ASN A 58 -0.65 19.32 3.22
CA ASN A 58 -0.44 20.44 2.30
C ASN A 58 -1.61 20.67 1.33
N LYS A 59 -2.62 19.79 1.35
CA LYS A 59 -3.90 19.92 0.63
C LYS A 59 -3.74 19.94 -0.89
N LEU A 60 -2.78 19.20 -1.42
CA LEU A 60 -2.59 18.94 -2.85
C LEU A 60 -3.64 17.93 -3.38
N THR A 61 -4.93 18.22 -3.18
CA THR A 61 -6.02 17.30 -3.55
C THR A 61 -6.07 17.07 -5.06
N GLY A 62 -6.00 15.81 -5.47
CA GLY A 62 -6.11 15.39 -6.86
C GLY A 62 -7.55 15.13 -7.29
N TYR A 63 -7.85 15.40 -8.55
CA TYR A 63 -9.12 15.07 -9.20
C TYR A 63 -9.03 13.74 -9.94
N VAL A 64 -9.89 12.82 -9.59
CA VAL A 64 -9.95 11.46 -10.15
C VAL A 64 -10.78 11.45 -11.43
N ASN A 65 -10.20 10.96 -12.52
CA ASN A 65 -10.84 10.85 -13.83
C ASN A 65 -10.89 9.39 -14.29
N LYS A 66 -12.10 8.83 -14.51
CA LYS A 66 -12.32 7.49 -15.11
C LYS A 66 -11.56 6.33 -14.42
N LEU A 67 -11.36 6.43 -13.11
CA LEU A 67 -10.83 5.33 -12.29
C LEU A 67 -11.98 4.61 -11.58
N THR A 68 -11.77 3.32 -11.29
CA THR A 68 -12.68 2.53 -10.47
C THR A 68 -12.14 2.47 -9.04
N TRP A 69 -13.03 2.66 -8.06
CA TRP A 69 -12.70 2.68 -6.64
C TRP A 69 -12.63 1.29 -6.03
N GLY A 70 -11.92 1.18 -4.90
CA GLY A 70 -12.28 0.25 -3.82
C GLY A 70 -11.83 -1.20 -4.02
N VAL A 71 -10.62 -1.42 -4.51
CA VAL A 71 -9.97 -2.74 -4.43
C VAL A 71 -8.84 -2.70 -3.41
N LEU A 72 -8.45 -3.88 -2.92
CA LEU A 72 -7.33 -4.01 -2.00
C LEU A 72 -6.05 -3.46 -2.64
N GLY A 73 -5.48 -2.47 -1.96
CA GLY A 73 -4.23 -1.81 -2.33
C GLY A 73 -3.00 -2.56 -1.88
N LYS A 74 -1.86 -1.87 -1.96
CA LYS A 74 -0.68 -2.30 -1.23
C LYS A 74 -0.88 -2.06 0.27
N VAL A 75 -1.45 -0.91 0.62
CA VAL A 75 -1.92 -0.57 1.96
C VAL A 75 -3.41 -0.28 1.81
N ASN A 76 -4.26 -0.95 2.59
CA ASN A 76 -5.72 -0.70 2.59
C ASN A 76 -6.36 -0.71 1.19
N TYR A 77 -6.66 0.46 0.59
CA TYR A 77 -7.39 0.57 -0.68
C TYR A 77 -6.60 1.32 -1.76
N THR A 78 -6.66 0.80 -2.99
CA THR A 78 -6.11 1.45 -4.19
C THR A 78 -7.20 1.82 -5.19
N LEU A 79 -6.82 2.60 -6.20
CA LEU A 79 -7.60 2.81 -7.42
C LEU A 79 -7.16 1.87 -8.53
N ILE A 80 -8.11 1.51 -9.41
CA ILE A 80 -7.83 0.73 -10.62
C ILE A 80 -7.58 1.67 -11.78
N PHE A 81 -6.38 1.64 -12.34
CA PHE A 81 -6.01 2.35 -13.55
C PHE A 81 -6.25 1.43 -14.75
N SER A 82 -7.33 1.68 -15.48
CA SER A 82 -7.78 0.82 -16.60
C SER A 82 -7.06 1.09 -17.94
N GLY A 83 -6.06 1.97 -17.96
CA GLY A 83 -5.48 2.50 -19.21
C GLY A 83 -6.26 3.67 -19.81
N GLN A 84 -7.31 4.16 -19.12
CA GLN A 84 -8.13 5.30 -19.58
C GLN A 84 -8.30 6.40 -18.54
N GLY A 85 -8.02 6.12 -17.28
CA GLY A 85 -8.18 7.03 -16.15
C GLY A 85 -6.86 7.45 -15.53
N TYR A 86 -6.92 8.55 -14.78
CA TYR A 86 -5.78 9.17 -14.11
C TYR A 86 -6.26 10.08 -12.97
N ILE A 87 -5.33 10.53 -12.15
CA ILE A 87 -5.54 11.60 -11.19
C ILE A 87 -4.74 12.81 -11.66
N VAL A 88 -5.31 14.00 -11.53
CA VAL A 88 -4.67 15.25 -11.92
C VAL A 88 -4.79 16.29 -10.82
N MET A 89 -3.71 17.01 -10.59
CA MET A 89 -3.64 18.15 -9.67
C MET A 89 -3.28 19.37 -10.50
N ASP A 90 -3.84 20.52 -10.13
CA ASP A 90 -3.40 21.79 -10.70
C ASP A 90 -1.92 22.05 -10.39
N ASP A 91 -1.35 23.01 -11.10
CA ASP A 91 0.02 23.44 -10.89
C ASP A 91 0.25 23.98 -9.47
N HIS A 92 1.40 23.66 -8.87
CA HIS A 92 1.72 24.01 -7.49
C HIS A 92 3.24 24.19 -7.31
N ASP A 93 3.64 25.32 -6.73
CA ASP A 93 5.05 25.72 -6.54
C ASP A 93 5.83 24.69 -5.69
N GLU A 94 5.19 24.06 -4.71
CA GLU A 94 5.76 23.01 -3.86
C GLU A 94 6.18 21.75 -4.63
N LEU A 95 5.70 21.59 -5.87
CA LEU A 95 6.07 20.49 -6.76
C LEU A 95 7.04 20.93 -7.88
N ASP A 96 7.53 22.17 -7.83
CA ASP A 96 8.58 22.69 -8.72
C ASP A 96 9.95 22.52 -8.08
N PHE A 97 10.84 21.82 -8.79
CA PHE A 97 12.21 21.55 -8.36
C PHE A 97 13.19 22.19 -9.36
N ASP A 98 13.99 23.14 -8.88
CA ASP A 98 14.94 23.87 -9.72
C ASP A 98 16.23 23.07 -9.99
N ALA A 99 17.25 23.73 -10.55
CA ALA A 99 18.52 23.10 -10.87
C ALA A 99 19.34 22.64 -9.63
N ASN A 100 19.02 23.15 -8.44
CA ASN A 100 19.69 22.93 -7.16
C ASN A 100 18.88 22.04 -6.20
N ASP A 101 17.58 21.92 -6.43
CA ASP A 101 16.69 21.16 -5.55
C ASP A 101 16.87 19.65 -5.70
N SER A 102 17.07 19.01 -4.55
CA SER A 102 17.05 17.56 -4.41
C SER A 102 15.65 17.13 -4.00
N PHE A 103 15.17 16.00 -4.49
CA PHE A 103 13.82 15.53 -4.21
C PHE A 103 13.71 14.01 -4.34
N THR A 104 12.63 13.46 -3.81
CA THR A 104 12.32 12.03 -3.92
C THR A 104 10.86 11.86 -4.29
N ILE A 105 10.58 10.91 -5.18
CA ILE A 105 9.22 10.49 -5.51
C ILE A 105 9.13 8.98 -5.33
N SER A 106 8.07 8.51 -4.68
CA SER A 106 7.80 7.09 -4.52
C SER A 106 6.36 6.75 -4.88
N ALA A 107 6.16 5.50 -5.30
CA ALA A 107 4.86 4.89 -5.45
C ALA A 107 4.97 3.38 -5.31
N TRP A 108 3.93 2.77 -4.76
CA TRP A 108 3.70 1.35 -4.94
C TRP A 108 2.96 1.10 -6.25
N VAL A 109 3.45 0.16 -7.05
CA VAL A 109 2.86 -0.15 -8.35
C VAL A 109 2.70 -1.64 -8.56
N LYS A 110 1.59 -2.04 -9.15
CA LYS A 110 1.38 -3.37 -9.71
C LYS A 110 0.99 -3.21 -11.17
N LEU A 111 1.89 -3.62 -12.07
CA LEU A 111 1.76 -3.38 -13.50
C LEU A 111 0.77 -4.39 -14.11
N ASP A 112 -0.21 -3.90 -14.88
CA ASP A 112 -1.10 -4.69 -15.73
C ASP A 112 -1.07 -4.15 -17.17
N ASP A 113 0.15 -3.85 -17.66
CA ASP A 113 0.33 -3.26 -18.98
C ASP A 113 0.99 -4.22 -19.98
N GLN A 114 0.30 -4.44 -21.09
CA GLN A 114 0.79 -5.10 -22.30
C GLN A 114 0.82 -4.12 -23.49
N ILE A 115 0.51 -2.85 -23.25
CA ILE A 115 0.43 -1.80 -24.27
C ILE A 115 1.82 -1.22 -24.48
N GLY A 116 2.24 -1.11 -25.75
CA GLY A 116 3.56 -0.58 -26.10
C GLY A 116 3.80 0.89 -25.70
N GLY A 117 5.06 1.30 -25.73
CA GLY A 117 5.52 2.65 -25.42
C GLY A 117 5.85 2.89 -23.95
N TYR A 118 5.95 4.17 -23.57
CA TYR A 118 6.21 4.60 -22.19
C TYR A 118 4.91 5.07 -21.54
N LYS A 119 4.61 4.59 -20.32
CA LYS A 119 3.52 5.14 -19.50
C LYS A 119 4.05 5.72 -18.19
N SER A 120 3.55 6.90 -17.86
CA SER A 120 3.86 7.58 -16.61
C SER A 120 3.05 6.97 -15.47
N ILE A 121 3.74 6.68 -14.37
CA ILE A 121 3.15 6.25 -13.10
C ILE A 121 2.80 7.48 -12.29
N VAL A 122 3.74 8.41 -12.15
CA VAL A 122 3.54 9.68 -11.47
C VAL A 122 4.55 10.69 -11.98
N GLY A 123 4.15 11.94 -12.18
CA GLY A 123 5.08 13.00 -12.56
C GLY A 123 4.43 14.31 -12.95
N LYS A 124 5.28 15.31 -13.14
CA LYS A 124 4.96 16.65 -13.61
C LYS A 124 5.96 16.99 -14.71
N ALA A 125 5.47 17.07 -15.93
CA ALA A 125 6.30 17.44 -17.08
C ALA A 125 5.47 18.05 -18.21
N ASP A 126 6.09 18.96 -18.95
CA ASP A 126 5.50 19.53 -20.16
C ASP A 126 5.32 18.46 -21.24
N ILE A 127 4.17 18.48 -21.92
CA ILE A 127 3.79 17.42 -22.85
C ILE A 127 4.58 17.41 -24.15
N PHE A 128 5.26 18.51 -24.49
CA PHE A 128 5.99 18.65 -25.76
C PHE A 128 7.50 18.55 -25.55
N SER A 129 8.04 19.38 -24.66
CA SER A 129 9.46 19.40 -24.31
C SER A 129 9.86 18.27 -23.36
N LEU A 130 8.90 17.70 -22.63
CA LEU A 130 9.11 16.71 -21.57
C LEU A 130 9.90 17.25 -20.37
N ASN A 131 10.15 18.57 -20.32
CA ASN A 131 10.80 19.23 -19.20
C ASN A 131 10.00 18.97 -17.92
N GLY A 132 10.69 18.51 -16.88
CA GLY A 132 10.11 18.05 -15.63
C GLY A 132 10.64 16.68 -15.22
N TYR A 133 9.83 15.93 -14.48
CA TYR A 133 10.20 14.65 -13.87
C TYR A 133 9.06 13.63 -13.90
N MET A 134 9.41 12.34 -13.93
CA MET A 134 8.43 11.25 -13.85
C MET A 134 9.04 9.92 -13.40
N LEU A 135 8.27 9.18 -12.61
CA LEU A 135 8.37 7.73 -12.54
C LEU A 135 7.54 7.13 -13.66
N ARG A 136 8.12 6.19 -14.41
CA ARG A 136 7.46 5.58 -15.56
C ARG A 136 7.90 4.15 -15.79
N HIS A 137 7.16 3.46 -16.66
CA HIS A 137 7.58 2.17 -17.19
C HIS A 137 7.56 2.15 -18.72
N ASP A 138 8.31 1.21 -19.31
CA ASP A 138 8.34 0.97 -20.75
C ASP A 138 7.65 -0.36 -21.14
N GLN A 139 7.61 -0.62 -22.45
CA GLN A 139 7.02 -1.82 -23.04
C GLN A 139 7.67 -3.16 -22.60
N ASN A 140 8.89 -3.12 -22.03
CA ASN A 140 9.59 -4.28 -21.50
C ASN A 140 9.30 -4.49 -20.01
N GLY A 141 8.44 -3.67 -19.41
CA GLY A 141 8.16 -3.67 -17.97
C GLY A 141 9.27 -3.04 -17.14
N TYR A 142 10.22 -2.31 -17.76
CA TYR A 142 11.32 -1.68 -17.03
C TYR A 142 10.83 -0.42 -16.34
N LEU A 143 11.14 -0.27 -15.07
CA LEU A 143 10.84 0.92 -14.28
C LEU A 143 11.96 1.94 -14.41
N SER A 144 11.64 3.23 -14.42
CA SER A 144 12.64 4.28 -14.53
C SER A 144 12.24 5.58 -13.83
N MET A 145 13.27 6.30 -13.35
CA MET A 145 13.18 7.68 -12.88
C MET A 145 13.80 8.59 -13.94
N ARG A 146 12.97 9.41 -14.57
CA ARG A 146 13.39 10.31 -15.65
C ARG A 146 13.24 11.76 -15.25
N ILE A 147 14.26 12.55 -15.56
CA ILE A 147 14.24 14.01 -15.46
C ILE A 147 14.75 14.64 -16.76
N VAL A 148 14.12 15.74 -17.16
CA VAL A 148 14.49 16.49 -18.38
C VAL A 148 14.50 17.96 -18.04
N GLY A 149 15.60 18.64 -18.35
CA GLY A 149 15.74 20.07 -18.12
C GLY A 149 15.07 20.98 -19.13
N SER A 150 15.03 22.26 -18.79
CA SER A 150 14.68 23.32 -19.73
C SER A 150 15.85 23.62 -20.70
N GLU A 151 15.54 24.30 -21.80
CA GLU A 151 16.51 24.99 -22.67
C GLU A 151 17.78 24.21 -23.09
N ASN A 152 17.65 23.19 -23.96
CA ASN A 152 18.77 22.38 -24.50
C ASN A 152 19.51 21.49 -23.50
N ALA A 153 19.00 21.34 -22.28
CA ALA A 153 19.49 20.37 -21.31
C ALA A 153 19.35 18.91 -21.79
N GLN A 154 20.16 18.02 -21.22
CA GLN A 154 20.06 16.58 -21.48
C GLN A 154 19.05 15.91 -20.55
N ASP A 155 18.49 14.81 -21.04
CA ASP A 155 17.67 13.86 -20.28
C ASP A 155 18.57 12.99 -19.39
N ALA A 156 18.17 12.76 -18.14
CA ALA A 156 18.73 11.73 -17.29
C ALA A 156 17.64 10.72 -16.91
N ASN A 157 17.85 9.46 -17.29
CA ASN A 157 16.90 8.38 -17.08
C ASN A 157 17.59 7.17 -16.41
N ALA A 158 17.45 7.03 -15.09
CA ALA A 158 17.93 5.85 -14.34
C ALA A 158 16.93 4.70 -14.51
N ILE A 159 17.40 3.51 -14.89
CA ILE A 159 16.50 2.41 -15.34
C ILE A 159 16.77 1.12 -14.57
N ALA A 160 15.73 0.61 -13.89
CA ALA A 160 15.70 -0.75 -13.39
C ALA A 160 15.37 -1.74 -14.53
N LYS A 161 16.42 -2.27 -15.19
CA LYS A 161 16.31 -3.14 -16.38
C LYS A 161 15.91 -4.59 -16.03
N GLN A 162 14.70 -4.74 -15.52
CA GLN A 162 14.06 -6.00 -15.21
C GLN A 162 12.57 -5.87 -15.55
N ASP A 163 11.95 -6.94 -16.06
CA ASP A 163 10.49 -6.96 -16.27
C ASP A 163 9.78 -7.10 -14.91
N TYR A 164 9.03 -6.08 -14.52
CA TYR A 164 8.25 -6.03 -13.27
C TYR A 164 6.74 -6.30 -13.50
N ARG A 165 6.36 -6.86 -14.65
CA ARG A 165 4.98 -7.28 -14.93
C ARG A 165 4.72 -8.70 -14.46
N ASP A 166 4.94 -8.94 -13.17
CA ASP A 166 4.84 -10.25 -12.55
C ASP A 166 3.60 -10.40 -11.64
N ASP A 167 2.63 -9.49 -11.79
CA ASP A 167 1.39 -9.41 -11.01
C ASP A 167 1.61 -9.12 -9.51
N LYS A 168 2.77 -8.57 -9.13
CA LYS A 168 3.06 -8.18 -7.74
C LYS A 168 3.20 -6.67 -7.57
N TRP A 169 3.03 -6.24 -6.32
CA TRP A 169 3.35 -4.89 -5.88
C TRP A 169 4.86 -4.70 -5.78
N HIS A 170 5.35 -3.64 -6.40
CA HIS A 170 6.73 -3.19 -6.33
C HIS A 170 6.78 -1.75 -5.80
N HIS A 171 7.69 -1.51 -4.85
CA HIS A 171 7.92 -0.15 -4.35
C HIS A 171 8.97 0.53 -5.20
N LEU A 172 8.54 1.48 -6.02
CA LEU A 172 9.39 2.25 -6.91
C LEU A 172 9.73 3.59 -6.27
N VAL A 173 11.02 3.91 -6.16
CA VAL A 173 11.50 5.18 -5.62
C VAL A 173 12.56 5.79 -6.53
N GLY A 174 12.34 7.04 -6.95
CA GLY A 174 13.31 7.86 -7.66
C GLY A 174 13.86 8.95 -6.74
N VAL A 175 15.19 9.00 -6.59
CA VAL A 175 15.89 9.97 -5.75
C VAL A 175 16.78 10.84 -6.62
N ILE A 176 16.53 12.13 -6.63
CA ILE A 176 17.41 13.15 -7.23
C ILE A 176 18.18 13.84 -6.13
N ASP A 177 19.49 13.66 -6.11
CA ASP A 177 20.42 14.29 -5.18
C ASP A 177 21.35 15.21 -5.97
N ARG A 178 21.00 16.50 -6.02
CA ARG A 178 21.79 17.53 -6.74
C ARG A 178 23.11 17.82 -6.06
N ALA A 179 23.18 17.67 -4.73
CA ALA A 179 24.40 17.91 -3.97
C ALA A 179 25.49 16.87 -4.31
N ASN A 180 25.08 15.62 -4.58
CA ASN A 180 25.96 14.53 -4.99
C ASN A 180 25.93 14.22 -6.49
N ASP A 181 25.16 14.98 -7.27
CA ASP A 181 24.95 14.78 -8.70
C ASP A 181 24.47 13.37 -9.08
N THR A 182 23.37 12.91 -8.46
CA THR A 182 22.81 11.58 -8.76
C THR A 182 21.32 11.59 -9.04
N ASN A 183 20.92 10.81 -10.05
CA ASN A 183 19.58 10.29 -10.25
C ASN A 183 19.64 8.79 -9.97
N THR A 184 18.98 8.36 -8.90
CA THR A 184 19.01 6.98 -8.42
C THR A 184 17.62 6.39 -8.43
N ILE A 185 17.48 5.16 -8.93
CA ILE A 185 16.24 4.39 -8.86
C ILE A 185 16.41 3.20 -7.92
N TYR A 186 15.44 3.06 -7.01
CA TYR A 186 15.29 1.91 -6.13
C TYR A 186 14.00 1.16 -6.47
N VAL A 187 14.07 -0.16 -6.40
CA VAL A 187 12.89 -1.03 -6.48
C VAL A 187 12.96 -2.04 -5.35
N ASP A 188 11.92 -2.08 -4.52
CA ASP A 188 11.80 -2.94 -3.32
C ASP A 188 12.92 -2.73 -2.31
N GLY A 189 13.27 -1.46 -2.05
CA GLY A 189 14.31 -1.08 -1.09
C GLY A 189 15.75 -1.39 -1.55
N LEU A 190 15.93 -1.79 -2.82
CA LEU A 190 17.22 -2.10 -3.44
C LEU A 190 17.54 -1.10 -4.55
N GLN A 191 18.77 -0.55 -4.54
CA GLN A 191 19.25 0.30 -5.63
C GLN A 191 19.38 -0.52 -6.91
N ARG A 192 18.75 -0.07 -7.99
CA ARG A 192 18.77 -0.76 -9.29
C ARG A 192 19.65 -0.09 -10.33
N ASP A 193 19.71 1.23 -10.30
CA ASP A 193 20.57 2.03 -11.18
C ASP A 193 20.87 3.40 -10.55
N GLN A 194 21.98 4.01 -10.96
CA GLN A 194 22.38 5.36 -10.55
C GLN A 194 23.18 6.02 -11.67
N ILE A 195 22.79 7.24 -12.06
CA ILE A 195 23.44 8.02 -13.10
C ILE A 195 23.64 9.48 -12.66
N SER A 196 24.43 10.24 -13.41
CA SER A 196 24.68 11.67 -13.18
C SER A 196 23.54 12.56 -13.66
N THR A 197 23.39 13.73 -13.03
CA THR A 197 22.41 14.79 -13.37
C THR A 197 23.03 16.08 -13.92
N VAL A 198 24.37 16.17 -14.07
CA VAL A 198 25.13 17.41 -14.34
C VAL A 198 24.54 18.25 -15.49
N LYS A 199 23.97 17.60 -16.50
CA LYS A 199 23.49 18.25 -17.72
C LYS A 199 21.98 18.48 -17.77
N VAL A 200 21.26 18.15 -16.69
CA VAL A 200 19.80 18.26 -16.66
C VAL A 200 19.37 19.68 -16.30
N GLY A 201 20.03 20.41 -15.40
CA GLY A 201 19.58 21.77 -15.07
C GLY A 201 18.16 21.80 -14.46
N ASP A 202 17.42 22.88 -14.73
CA ASP A 202 16.14 23.26 -14.11
C ASP A 202 14.95 22.42 -14.59
N LEU A 203 14.10 21.95 -13.66
CA LEU A 203 12.92 21.12 -13.96
C LEU A 203 11.58 21.86 -13.77
N THR A 204 11.59 23.12 -13.31
CA THR A 204 10.39 23.92 -13.03
C THR A 204 9.57 24.14 -14.29
N ASN A 205 8.25 24.01 -14.19
CA ASN A 205 7.35 24.17 -15.33
C ASN A 205 5.91 24.35 -14.87
N ASN A 206 5.06 24.97 -15.69
CA ASN A 206 3.66 25.22 -15.31
C ASN A 206 2.70 24.05 -15.64
N SER A 207 3.19 22.82 -15.70
CA SER A 207 2.36 21.65 -16.05
C SER A 207 1.64 21.10 -14.82
N PHE A 208 0.48 20.48 -15.05
CA PHE A 208 -0.21 19.72 -14.02
C PHE A 208 0.62 18.51 -13.55
N PHE A 209 0.43 18.15 -12.29
CA PHE A 209 0.95 16.91 -11.73
C PHE A 209 -0.07 15.79 -11.99
N TYR A 210 0.41 14.64 -12.47
CA TYR A 210 -0.43 13.50 -12.80
C TYR A 210 -0.01 12.25 -12.04
N ILE A 211 -1.00 11.45 -11.64
CA ILE A 211 -0.83 10.06 -11.23
C ILE A 211 -1.56 9.17 -12.23
N GLY A 212 -0.87 8.16 -12.76
CA GLY A 212 -1.35 7.22 -13.75
C GLY A 212 -1.44 7.76 -15.18
N ALA A 213 -0.82 8.92 -15.47
CA ALA A 213 -0.69 9.45 -16.81
C ALA A 213 0.43 10.49 -16.93
N LEU A 214 0.74 10.87 -18.17
CA LEU A 214 1.35 12.16 -18.50
C LEU A 214 0.48 12.77 -19.59
N ALA A 215 -0.48 13.60 -19.18
CA ALA A 215 -1.59 14.05 -20.01
C ALA A 215 -2.34 12.91 -20.73
N ARG A 216 -3.00 13.18 -21.87
CA ARG A 216 -3.94 12.24 -22.51
C ARG A 216 -3.30 11.07 -23.29
N GLY A 217 -1.97 11.03 -23.44
CA GLY A 217 -1.29 10.10 -24.36
C GLY A 217 -0.57 8.89 -23.72
N SER A 218 -0.17 9.00 -22.44
CA SER A 218 0.70 8.03 -21.75
C SER A 218 0.02 7.47 -20.49
N VAL A 219 -1.19 6.94 -20.66
CA VAL A 219 -2.04 6.47 -19.56
C VAL A 219 -1.60 5.10 -19.07
N PHE A 220 -1.46 4.97 -17.74
CA PHE A 220 -1.05 3.77 -17.04
C PHE A 220 -2.19 2.74 -16.93
N LYS A 221 -1.82 1.46 -16.95
CA LYS A 221 -2.73 0.35 -16.67
C LYS A 221 -2.17 -0.54 -15.56
N GLY A 222 -2.96 -0.75 -14.52
CA GLY A 222 -2.57 -1.48 -13.31
C GLY A 222 -3.12 -0.84 -12.05
N PHE A 223 -2.34 -0.94 -10.98
CA PHE A 223 -2.66 -0.40 -9.67
C PHE A 223 -1.50 0.50 -9.21
N ILE A 224 -1.84 1.64 -8.62
CA ILE A 224 -0.89 2.58 -8.03
C ILE A 224 -1.41 2.89 -6.65
N ASP A 225 -0.53 2.85 -5.67
CA ASP A 225 -0.85 3.13 -4.28
C ASP A 225 0.28 3.94 -3.63
N GLU A 226 -0.01 4.55 -2.48
CA GLU A 226 1.02 5.06 -1.58
C GLU A 226 2.01 6.03 -2.26
N VAL A 227 1.48 6.99 -3.03
CA VAL A 227 2.28 7.96 -3.80
C VAL A 227 2.79 9.06 -2.88
N ARG A 228 4.10 9.28 -2.83
CA ARG A 228 4.71 10.34 -2.01
C ARG A 228 5.69 11.19 -2.79
N VAL A 229 5.81 12.45 -2.37
CA VAL A 229 6.82 13.40 -2.86
C VAL A 229 7.52 14.02 -1.65
N HIS A 230 8.85 14.04 -1.67
CA HIS A 230 9.69 14.68 -0.66
C HIS A 230 10.56 15.77 -1.27
N ASP A 231 10.76 16.88 -0.56
CA ASP A 231 11.60 18.04 -0.92
C ASP A 231 13.11 17.83 -0.71
N ARG A 232 13.52 16.56 -0.63
CA ARG A 232 14.90 16.17 -0.36
C ARG A 232 15.24 14.82 -0.96
N ALA A 233 16.54 14.58 -1.11
CA ALA A 233 17.04 13.24 -1.38
C ALA A 233 16.91 12.35 -0.13
N LEU A 234 16.16 11.26 -0.24
CA LEU A 234 16.13 10.22 0.78
C LEU A 234 17.39 9.36 0.72
N SER A 235 17.95 9.05 1.88
CA SER A 235 19.03 8.06 2.01
C SER A 235 18.53 6.64 1.73
N LEU A 236 19.42 5.71 1.38
CA LEU A 236 19.06 4.29 1.23
C LEU A 236 18.36 3.72 2.48
N SER A 237 18.78 4.13 3.68
CA SER A 237 18.12 3.73 4.94
C SER A 237 16.69 4.23 5.04
N GLU A 238 16.41 5.45 4.59
CA GLU A 238 15.06 6.02 4.57
C GLU A 238 14.20 5.40 3.48
N VAL A 239 14.76 5.13 2.29
CA VAL A 239 14.08 4.38 1.23
C VAL A 239 13.69 2.98 1.71
N ARG A 240 14.58 2.30 2.44
CA ARG A 240 14.29 1.01 3.06
C ARG A 240 13.27 1.14 4.18
N ALA A 241 13.35 2.18 5.00
CA ALA A 241 12.37 2.44 6.05
C ALA A 241 10.98 2.64 5.46
N LEU A 242 10.86 3.44 4.39
CA LEU A 242 9.62 3.67 3.65
C LEU A 242 9.08 2.38 3.03
N TYR A 243 9.95 1.61 2.35
CA TYR A 243 9.61 0.28 1.85
C TYR A 243 9.09 -0.60 2.98
N THR A 244 9.77 -0.66 4.13
CA THR A 244 9.36 -1.49 5.26
C THR A 244 8.19 -0.96 6.04
N GLN A 245 7.89 0.34 6.00
CA GLN A 245 6.73 0.97 6.66
C GLN A 245 5.46 0.65 5.89
N ASP A 246 5.52 0.72 4.56
CA ASP A 246 4.42 0.35 3.68
C ASP A 246 4.38 -1.17 3.43
N CYS A 247 5.49 -1.87 3.69
CA CYS A 247 5.52 -3.31 3.94
C CYS A 247 5.27 -3.66 5.39
N ASP A 248 5.10 -2.69 6.29
CA ASP A 248 4.74 -2.99 7.67
C ASP A 248 3.27 -3.26 7.59
N CYS A 249 3.04 -4.52 7.28
CA CYS A 249 1.96 -5.34 7.67
C CYS A 249 1.55 -5.04 9.13
N SER A 250 0.95 -3.88 9.41
CA SER A 250 -0.32 -3.90 10.11
C SER A 250 -1.43 -4.47 9.20
N ASP A 251 -1.07 -5.09 8.07
CA ASP A 251 -1.60 -6.41 7.67
C ASP A 251 -1.56 -7.38 8.87
N SER A 252 -2.47 -7.16 9.80
CA SER A 252 -3.37 -8.24 10.12
C SER A 252 -4.68 -7.99 9.35
N PHE A 253 -4.59 -7.80 8.03
CA PHE A 253 -5.73 -8.12 7.18
C PHE A 253 -5.65 -9.61 6.92
N TYR A 254 -6.50 -10.32 7.63
CA TYR A 254 -6.73 -11.74 7.49
C TYR A 254 -7.30 -12.04 6.09
N SER A 255 -6.90 -13.18 5.55
CA SER A 255 -7.24 -13.64 4.20
C SER A 255 -8.61 -14.33 4.18
N PRO A 256 -9.28 -14.41 3.01
CA PRO A 256 -10.43 -15.28 2.85
C PRO A 256 -10.08 -16.71 3.24
N GLY A 257 -10.89 -17.32 4.09
CA GLY A 257 -10.56 -18.59 4.73
C GLY A 257 -10.25 -18.47 6.23
N ASP A 258 -9.76 -17.32 6.68
CA ASP A 258 -9.27 -17.16 8.04
C ASP A 258 -10.40 -17.17 9.08
N LEU A 259 -10.05 -17.67 10.27
CA LEU A 259 -10.93 -17.71 11.44
C LEU A 259 -10.47 -16.67 12.45
N LEU A 260 -11.31 -15.68 12.73
CA LEU A 260 -10.97 -14.53 13.54
C LEU A 260 -11.74 -14.51 14.85
N GLN A 261 -11.06 -14.17 15.93
CA GLN A 261 -11.68 -13.99 17.23
C GLN A 261 -11.11 -12.79 17.96
N ALA A 262 -11.97 -11.83 18.27
CA ALA A 262 -11.58 -10.69 19.09
C ALA A 262 -11.12 -11.16 20.48
N THR A 263 -10.02 -10.61 21.00
CA THR A 263 -9.37 -11.10 22.24
C THR A 263 -10.31 -11.18 23.45
N ASN A 264 -11.36 -10.36 23.50
CA ASN A 264 -12.35 -10.32 24.59
C ASN A 264 -13.75 -10.82 24.18
N CYS A 265 -13.85 -11.63 23.12
CA CYS A 265 -15.11 -12.14 22.61
C CYS A 265 -15.05 -13.66 22.38
N TYR A 266 -16.12 -14.38 22.70
CA TYR A 266 -16.21 -15.81 22.43
C TYR A 266 -16.59 -16.14 20.97
N LYS A 267 -17.12 -15.16 20.22
CA LYS A 267 -17.55 -15.36 18.83
C LYS A 267 -16.34 -15.50 17.92
N VAL A 268 -16.36 -16.55 17.10
CA VAL A 268 -15.39 -16.78 16.02
C VAL A 268 -16.07 -16.43 14.70
N TYR A 269 -15.36 -15.68 13.86
CA TYR A 269 -15.82 -15.26 12.56
C TYR A 269 -14.99 -15.91 11.45
N TYR A 270 -15.63 -16.28 10.36
CA TYR A 270 -14.98 -16.70 9.12
C TYR A 270 -14.94 -15.51 8.15
N LEU A 271 -13.85 -15.34 7.41
CA LEU A 271 -13.79 -14.38 6.30
C LEU A 271 -14.09 -15.06 4.95
N ASN A 272 -15.11 -14.58 4.25
CA ASN A 272 -15.44 -15.09 2.92
C ASN A 272 -14.53 -14.47 1.82
N LYS A 273 -14.71 -14.93 0.58
CA LYS A 273 -13.98 -14.45 -0.61
C LYS A 273 -14.11 -12.94 -0.89
N ASN A 274 -15.14 -12.30 -0.34
CA ASN A 274 -15.41 -10.87 -0.46
C ASN A 274 -14.92 -10.08 0.77
N TYR A 275 -14.15 -10.71 1.67
CA TYR A 275 -13.67 -10.11 2.92
C TYR A 275 -14.80 -9.64 3.84
N GLN A 276 -15.93 -10.33 3.82
CA GLN A 276 -16.99 -10.13 4.80
C GLN A 276 -16.84 -11.16 5.92
N LYS A 277 -17.05 -10.72 7.16
CA LYS A 277 -17.05 -11.59 8.33
C LYS A 277 -18.41 -12.26 8.50
N LYS A 278 -18.39 -13.57 8.72
CA LYS A 278 -19.55 -14.39 9.07
C LYS A 278 -19.36 -14.98 10.46
N TRP A 279 -20.29 -14.76 11.37
CA TRP A 279 -20.23 -15.40 12.67
C TRP A 279 -20.50 -16.91 12.52
N ILE A 280 -19.60 -17.74 13.06
CA ILE A 280 -19.84 -19.18 13.22
C ILE A 280 -20.75 -19.38 14.43
N ILE A 281 -22.04 -19.59 14.16
CA ILE A 281 -23.12 -19.52 15.15
C ILE A 281 -22.99 -20.54 16.30
N ASN A 282 -22.38 -21.70 16.06
CA ASN A 282 -22.16 -22.73 17.09
C ASN A 282 -21.00 -23.68 16.74
N GLN A 283 -20.64 -24.54 17.70
CA GLN A 283 -19.57 -25.53 17.53
C GLN A 283 -19.86 -26.55 16.41
N LYS A 284 -21.12 -26.90 16.18
CA LYS A 284 -21.49 -27.85 15.12
C LYS A 284 -21.16 -27.28 13.74
N VAL A 285 -21.42 -26.00 13.49
CA VAL A 285 -20.99 -25.31 12.25
C VAL A 285 -19.48 -25.19 12.19
N PHE A 286 -18.81 -24.89 13.32
CA PHE A 286 -17.34 -24.86 13.36
C PHE A 286 -16.73 -26.18 12.88
N ASP A 287 -17.21 -27.30 13.42
CA ASP A 287 -16.72 -28.65 13.11
C ASP A 287 -17.13 -29.11 11.71
N LEU A 288 -18.30 -28.68 11.21
CA LEU A 288 -18.83 -29.02 9.88
C LEU A 288 -17.83 -28.68 8.76
N TYR A 289 -17.12 -27.56 8.89
CA TYR A 289 -16.11 -27.11 7.94
C TYR A 289 -14.71 -27.67 8.20
N GLY A 290 -14.55 -28.55 9.20
CA GLY A 290 -13.25 -29.12 9.56
C GLY A 290 -12.28 -28.12 10.21
N ASN A 291 -12.81 -27.01 10.74
CA ASN A 291 -12.01 -25.98 11.38
C ASN A 291 -11.36 -26.49 12.66
N LYS A 292 -10.20 -25.93 13.01
CA LYS A 292 -9.51 -26.23 14.28
C LYS A 292 -9.33 -24.96 15.09
N VAL A 293 -9.44 -25.10 16.41
CA VAL A 293 -9.22 -23.97 17.34
C VAL A 293 -7.79 -23.41 17.22
N SER A 294 -6.82 -24.25 16.82
CA SER A 294 -5.44 -23.81 16.54
C SER A 294 -5.34 -22.82 15.39
N ASP A 295 -6.33 -22.81 14.49
CA ASP A 295 -6.33 -22.01 13.27
C ASP A 295 -7.07 -20.68 13.51
N VAL A 296 -7.62 -20.48 14.72
CA VAL A 296 -8.30 -19.25 15.12
C VAL A 296 -7.26 -18.19 15.48
N ILE A 297 -7.24 -17.12 14.70
CA ILE A 297 -6.37 -15.99 14.88
C ILE A 297 -7.02 -15.01 15.86
N LYS A 298 -6.23 -14.56 16.85
CA LYS A 298 -6.67 -13.60 17.85
C LYS A 298 -6.41 -12.19 17.35
N VAL A 299 -7.45 -11.36 17.40
CA VAL A 299 -7.49 -10.05 16.75
C VAL A 299 -8.01 -8.99 17.73
N THR A 300 -7.74 -7.70 17.50
CA THR A 300 -8.38 -6.62 18.26
C THR A 300 -9.83 -6.42 17.83
N SER A 301 -10.68 -5.85 18.70
CA SER A 301 -12.06 -5.54 18.32
C SER A 301 -12.15 -4.55 17.15
N SER A 302 -11.18 -3.64 17.03
CA SER A 302 -11.06 -2.69 15.92
C SER A 302 -10.69 -3.39 14.62
N GLU A 303 -9.72 -4.31 14.62
CA GLU A 303 -9.38 -5.13 13.45
C GLU A 303 -10.59 -5.93 12.95
N LEU A 304 -11.31 -6.59 13.86
CA LEU A 304 -12.51 -7.34 13.50
C LEU A 304 -13.63 -6.43 12.99
N ALA A 305 -13.73 -5.19 13.48
CA ALA A 305 -14.76 -4.23 13.09
C ALA A 305 -14.56 -3.69 11.66
N ALA A 306 -13.33 -3.70 11.15
CA ALA A 306 -13.01 -3.27 9.79
C ALA A 306 -13.69 -4.12 8.71
N TYR A 307 -14.01 -5.38 9.01
CA TYR A 307 -14.69 -6.27 8.07
C TYR A 307 -16.23 -6.10 8.10
N PRO A 308 -16.89 -5.85 6.97
CA PRO A 308 -18.34 -5.83 6.89
C PRO A 308 -18.93 -7.21 7.25
N THR A 309 -20.08 -7.25 7.91
CA THR A 309 -20.77 -8.52 8.21
C THR A 309 -21.52 -9.01 6.99
N VAL A 310 -21.46 -10.31 6.70
CA VAL A 310 -22.33 -10.92 5.69
C VAL A 310 -23.67 -11.31 6.30
N ASN A 311 -24.75 -10.93 5.62
CA ASN A 311 -26.11 -11.10 6.10
C ASN A 311 -26.96 -11.88 5.10
N LEU A 312 -26.46 -12.16 3.90
CA LEU A 312 -27.19 -12.84 2.84
C LEU A 312 -26.54 -14.19 2.60
N MET A 313 -27.33 -15.26 2.67
CA MET A 313 -26.83 -16.62 2.54
C MET A 313 -27.69 -17.45 1.60
N ARG A 314 -27.04 -18.37 0.88
CA ARG A 314 -27.68 -19.34 -0.01
C ARG A 314 -27.01 -20.69 0.16
N ALA A 315 -27.80 -21.76 0.16
CA ALA A 315 -27.23 -23.10 0.17
C ALA A 315 -26.59 -23.40 -1.19
N ILE A 316 -25.38 -23.96 -1.19
CA ILE A 316 -24.69 -24.36 -2.43
C ILE A 316 -25.60 -25.29 -3.24
N GLY A 317 -25.84 -24.94 -4.51
CA GLY A 317 -26.70 -25.69 -5.41
C GLY A 317 -28.21 -25.41 -5.28
N HIS A 318 -28.61 -24.43 -4.46
CA HIS A 318 -30.00 -23.99 -4.31
C HIS A 318 -30.19 -22.53 -4.76
N ASP A 319 -31.44 -22.13 -5.00
CA ASP A 319 -31.84 -20.81 -5.48
C ASP A 319 -32.37 -19.88 -4.37
N LYS A 320 -32.78 -20.43 -3.22
CA LYS A 320 -33.33 -19.66 -2.10
C LYS A 320 -32.26 -18.85 -1.39
N VAL A 321 -32.45 -17.53 -1.38
CA VAL A 321 -31.61 -16.58 -0.64
C VAL A 321 -32.29 -16.22 0.67
N TYR A 322 -31.52 -16.23 1.75
CA TYR A 322 -31.99 -15.87 3.08
C TYR A 322 -31.25 -14.65 3.60
N LEU A 323 -31.99 -13.70 4.17
CA LEU A 323 -31.43 -12.67 5.03
C LEU A 323 -31.29 -13.24 6.45
N ILE A 324 -30.10 -13.16 7.00
CA ILE A 324 -29.78 -13.55 8.37
C ILE A 324 -29.73 -12.30 9.23
N SER A 325 -30.59 -12.26 10.25
CA SER A 325 -30.62 -11.18 11.23
C SER A 325 -30.95 -11.74 12.60
N ASN A 326 -30.10 -11.45 13.59
CA ASN A 326 -30.23 -11.98 14.96
C ASN A 326 -30.46 -13.50 14.99
N ASP A 327 -29.67 -14.26 14.22
CA ASP A 327 -29.71 -15.72 14.12
C ASP A 327 -30.99 -16.33 13.53
N VAL A 328 -31.85 -15.48 12.96
CA VAL A 328 -33.06 -15.89 12.24
C VAL A 328 -32.83 -15.77 10.75
N LYS A 329 -33.18 -16.81 9.99
CA LYS A 329 -33.15 -16.75 8.52
C LYS A 329 -34.51 -16.36 7.97
N GLN A 330 -34.54 -15.33 7.13
CA GLN A 330 -35.74 -14.86 6.46
C GLN A 330 -35.60 -15.09 4.97
N TRP A 331 -36.48 -15.92 4.40
CA TRP A 331 -36.45 -16.19 2.96
C TRP A 331 -36.89 -14.96 2.17
N ILE A 332 -36.01 -14.47 1.30
CA ILE A 332 -36.32 -13.47 0.28
C ILE A 332 -36.93 -14.20 -0.91
N LYS A 333 -38.24 -13.98 -1.15
CA LYS A 333 -39.03 -14.87 -2.01
C LYS A 333 -38.83 -14.60 -3.49
N THR A 334 -38.43 -13.37 -3.84
CA THR A 334 -38.35 -12.93 -5.24
C THR A 334 -37.13 -12.06 -5.48
N ALA A 335 -36.63 -12.05 -6.73
CA ALA A 335 -35.58 -11.15 -7.18
C ALA A 335 -35.98 -9.67 -7.03
N GLN A 336 -37.26 -9.35 -7.28
CA GLN A 336 -37.77 -7.99 -7.12
C GLN A 336 -37.71 -7.51 -5.67
N GLU A 337 -38.08 -8.37 -4.71
CA GLU A 337 -37.93 -8.08 -3.29
C GLU A 337 -36.46 -7.85 -2.92
N PHE A 338 -35.57 -8.73 -3.36
CA PHE A 338 -34.12 -8.63 -3.17
C PHE A 338 -33.55 -7.28 -3.65
N GLU A 339 -33.85 -6.91 -4.89
CA GLU A 339 -33.38 -5.67 -5.52
C GLU A 339 -34.00 -4.43 -4.86
N SER A 340 -35.29 -4.48 -4.50
CA SER A 340 -35.97 -3.36 -3.82
C SER A 340 -35.41 -3.06 -2.43
N LEU A 341 -34.81 -4.04 -1.77
CA LEU A 341 -34.11 -3.89 -0.49
C LEU A 341 -32.67 -3.38 -0.67
N GLY A 342 -32.22 -3.17 -1.91
CA GLY A 342 -30.90 -2.64 -2.26
C GLY A 342 -29.77 -3.67 -2.21
N TYR A 343 -30.08 -4.96 -2.06
CA TYR A 343 -29.09 -6.02 -1.99
C TYR A 343 -28.48 -6.32 -3.36
N GLN A 344 -27.20 -6.69 -3.38
CA GLN A 344 -26.49 -7.11 -4.59
C GLN A 344 -26.29 -8.62 -4.60
N TRP A 345 -26.47 -9.25 -5.76
CA TRP A 345 -26.36 -10.72 -5.91
C TRP A 345 -24.95 -11.24 -5.57
N GLU A 346 -23.94 -10.39 -5.70
CA GLU A 346 -22.55 -10.66 -5.35
C GLU A 346 -22.27 -10.68 -3.84
N ASP A 347 -23.16 -10.13 -3.01
CA ASP A 347 -23.06 -10.11 -1.54
C ASP A 347 -23.54 -11.42 -0.88
N ILE A 348 -24.04 -12.37 -1.67
CA ILE A 348 -24.57 -13.63 -1.17
C ILE A 348 -23.41 -14.58 -0.84
N ASP A 349 -23.35 -15.04 0.42
CA ASP A 349 -22.45 -16.11 0.83
C ASP A 349 -23.07 -17.48 0.49
N ASP A 350 -22.34 -18.27 -0.29
CA ASP A 350 -22.72 -19.65 -0.61
C ASP A 350 -22.21 -20.58 0.49
N VAL A 351 -23.13 -21.26 1.19
CA VAL A 351 -22.85 -22.06 2.39
C VAL A 351 -23.40 -23.48 2.28
N LEU A 352 -22.94 -24.37 3.15
CA LEU A 352 -23.50 -25.71 3.27
C LEU A 352 -24.97 -25.64 3.75
N ALA A 353 -25.82 -26.51 3.21
CA ALA A 353 -27.24 -26.55 3.59
C ALA A 353 -27.43 -26.87 5.09
N GLU A 354 -26.51 -27.66 5.64
CA GLU A 354 -26.44 -28.03 7.05
C GLU A 354 -26.13 -26.81 7.94
N GLU A 355 -25.33 -25.85 7.48
CA GLU A 355 -25.11 -24.59 8.21
C GLU A 355 -26.40 -23.76 8.22
N LEU A 356 -27.05 -23.60 7.06
CA LEU A 356 -28.32 -22.87 6.98
C LEU A 356 -29.40 -23.47 7.87
N ALA A 357 -29.38 -24.78 8.11
CA ALA A 357 -30.32 -25.47 9.00
C ALA A 357 -30.18 -25.09 10.49
N GLU A 358 -29.05 -24.52 10.90
CA GLU A 358 -28.78 -24.13 12.29
C GLU A 358 -29.36 -22.75 12.66
N TYR A 359 -29.76 -21.95 11.67
CA TYR A 359 -30.48 -20.69 11.88
C TYR A 359 -31.98 -20.93 12.08
N GLN A 360 -32.58 -20.17 13.00
CA GLN A 360 -33.99 -20.27 13.38
C GLN A 360 -34.95 -19.85 12.27
#